data_AF-A1U7L1-F1
#
_entry.id   AF-A1U7L1-F1
#
_cell.length_a   1.000
_cell.length_b   1.000
_cell.length_c   1.000
_cell.angle_alpha   90.00
_cell.angle_beta   90.00
_cell.angle_gamma   90.00
#
_symmetry.space_group_name_H-M   'P 1'
#
loop_
_entity.id
_entity.type
_entity.pdbx_description
1 polymer ?
#
loop_
_entity_poly.entity_id
_entity_poly.type
_entity_poly.pdbx_seq_one_letter_code
_entity_poly.pdbx_strand_id
1 'polypeptide(L)'
;MSHSLNVRFATIFDNFLRCVRKTSYTKIDVGSKALTGQTRFCNKRTLFITGERAEESANRSKYLRFEPHRSDRREGRLARHVDAWRPVLDWSEADIWACMKRWGVQPHPAYILGYSRCSCAYCIFGSANNFATLREIDAQGFHQMAAIEDELGHTMKHGASLHQVADAGKPYAAATPERVALAMGTTYDQPIIVSPDQWELPAGAYGVNDGPQ
;
A
#
# COMPACT_ATOMS: atom_id res chain seq x y z
N MET A 1 13.48 29.72 -5.27
CA MET A 1 12.01 29.85 -5.13
C MET A 1 11.44 28.48 -4.80
N SER A 2 11.36 28.15 -3.51
CA SER A 2 10.82 26.88 -3.00
C SER A 2 9.31 26.85 -3.24
N HIS A 3 8.86 26.10 -4.24
CA HIS A 3 7.44 25.79 -4.39
C HIS A 3 7.11 24.65 -3.42
N SER A 4 6.59 25.00 -2.25
CA SER A 4 5.97 24.03 -1.33
C SER A 4 4.71 23.48 -2.00
N LEU A 5 4.82 22.34 -2.66
CA LEU A 5 3.69 21.54 -3.08
C LEU A 5 2.98 21.03 -1.82
N ASN A 6 1.98 21.78 -1.36
CA ASN A 6 1.07 21.37 -0.30
C ASN A 6 0.15 20.26 -0.85
N VAL A 7 0.68 19.04 -0.93
CA VAL A 7 -0.10 17.86 -1.27
C VAL A 7 -0.84 17.44 -0.02
N ARG A 8 -2.13 17.79 0.05
CA ARG A 8 -3.03 17.16 1.02
C ARG A 8 -3.21 15.70 0.59
N PHE A 9 -2.53 14.77 1.28
CA PHE A 9 -2.98 13.39 1.26
C PHE A 9 -4.40 13.38 1.82
N ALA A 10 -5.37 12.90 1.04
CA ALA A 10 -6.66 12.54 1.59
C ALA A 10 -6.37 11.58 2.74
N THR A 11 -6.87 11.91 3.93
CA THR A 11 -6.60 11.21 5.19
C THR A 11 -6.69 9.71 4.96
N ILE A 12 -5.53 9.05 4.90
CA ILE A 12 -5.48 7.60 4.79
C ILE A 12 -5.98 6.98 6.11
N PHE A 13 -6.13 7.75 7.20
CA PHE A 13 -6.50 7.21 8.51
C PHE A 13 -7.98 7.39 8.90
N ASP A 14 -8.64 8.52 8.58
CA ASP A 14 -10.00 8.79 9.10
C ASP A 14 -11.10 7.85 8.59
N ASN A 15 -10.92 7.25 7.40
CA ASN A 15 -11.85 6.24 6.88
C ASN A 15 -11.29 4.81 6.91
N PHE A 16 -10.07 4.61 7.43
CA PHE A 16 -9.41 3.30 7.45
C PHE A 16 -9.72 2.46 8.68
N LEU A 17 -10.23 3.09 9.75
CA LEU A 17 -10.68 2.42 10.97
C LEU A 17 -11.95 1.57 10.76
N ARG A 18 -12.62 1.68 9.60
CA ARG A 18 -13.72 0.79 9.22
C ARG A 18 -13.20 -0.38 8.36
N CYS A 19 -12.47 -1.30 8.98
CA CYS A 19 -12.30 -2.70 8.55
C CYS A 19 -12.35 -2.94 7.02
N VAL A 20 -11.50 -2.27 6.21
CA VAL A 20 -11.43 -2.59 4.78
C VAL A 20 -10.49 -3.77 4.60
N ARG A 21 -11.04 -4.96 4.81
CA ARG A 21 -10.42 -6.23 4.42
C ARG A 21 -10.02 -6.14 2.93
N LYS A 22 -8.83 -6.63 2.58
CA LYS A 22 -8.42 -6.80 1.17
C LYS A 22 -9.39 -7.78 0.51
N THR A 23 -10.44 -7.27 -0.12
CA THR A 23 -11.33 -8.06 -0.95
C THR A 23 -11.27 -7.52 -2.37
N SER A 24 -11.48 -8.41 -3.35
CA SER A 24 -11.70 -8.03 -4.74
C SER A 24 -12.77 -6.92 -4.83
N TYR A 25 -13.82 -7.04 -4.03
CA TYR A 25 -14.97 -6.14 -4.02
C TYR A 25 -14.66 -4.69 -3.62
N THR A 26 -13.77 -4.47 -2.64
CA THR A 26 -13.54 -3.13 -2.07
C THR A 26 -12.38 -2.37 -2.71
N LYS A 27 -11.46 -3.06 -3.39
CA LYS A 27 -10.31 -2.42 -4.05
C LYS A 27 -10.32 -2.62 -5.56
N ILE A 28 -10.31 -3.87 -5.98
CA ILE A 28 -10.12 -4.27 -7.37
C ILE A 28 -11.38 -3.89 -8.19
N ASP A 29 -12.57 -4.20 -7.69
CA ASP A 29 -13.84 -3.90 -8.36
C ASP A 29 -14.20 -2.42 -8.30
N VAL A 30 -13.85 -1.72 -7.22
CA VAL A 30 -13.98 -0.26 -7.16
C VAL A 30 -13.10 0.39 -8.23
N GLY A 31 -11.86 -0.08 -8.41
CA GLY A 31 -10.99 0.36 -9.51
C GLY A 31 -11.61 0.13 -10.88
N SER A 32 -12.17 -1.06 -11.12
CA SER A 32 -12.90 -1.33 -12.36
C SER A 32 -14.13 -0.43 -12.54
N LYS A 33 -14.91 -0.22 -11.48
CA LYS A 33 -16.08 0.69 -11.50
C LYS A 33 -15.67 2.13 -11.75
N ALA A 34 -14.51 2.57 -11.27
CA ALA A 34 -14.00 3.89 -11.60
C ALA A 34 -13.72 4.02 -13.11
N LEU A 35 -13.14 2.99 -13.73
CA LEU A 35 -12.92 2.96 -15.18
C LEU A 35 -14.21 2.82 -15.97
N THR A 36 -15.17 2.00 -15.50
CA THR A 36 -16.39 1.67 -16.25
C THR A 36 -17.55 2.65 -16.04
N GLY A 37 -17.64 3.25 -14.86
CA GLY A 37 -18.76 4.10 -14.43
C GLY A 37 -18.66 5.57 -14.84
N GLN A 38 -17.52 6.01 -15.38
CA GLN A 38 -17.30 7.40 -15.74
C GLN A 38 -17.40 7.62 -17.27
N THR A 39 -18.20 8.60 -17.67
CA THR A 39 -18.41 8.95 -19.10
C THR A 39 -17.17 9.52 -19.77
N ARG A 40 -16.24 10.11 -19.00
CA ARG A 40 -14.98 10.68 -19.52
C ARG A 40 -14.07 9.68 -20.24
N PHE A 41 -14.27 8.38 -19.99
CA PHE A 41 -13.50 7.29 -20.62
C PHE A 41 -14.22 6.65 -21.82
N CYS A 42 -15.47 7.02 -22.11
CA CYS A 42 -16.21 6.50 -23.26
C CYS A 42 -15.61 7.03 -24.57
N ASN A 43 -15.46 6.15 -25.57
CA ASN A 43 -14.87 6.48 -26.88
C ASN A 43 -13.45 7.10 -26.78
N LYS A 44 -12.72 6.81 -25.70
CA LYS A 44 -11.34 7.25 -25.49
C LYS A 44 -10.42 6.06 -25.29
N ARG A 45 -9.16 6.25 -25.63
CA ARG A 45 -8.06 5.34 -25.26
C ARG A 45 -7.58 5.71 -23.87
N THR A 46 -7.67 4.76 -22.94
CA THR A 46 -7.25 4.93 -21.56
C THR A 46 -6.09 3.99 -21.27
N LEU A 47 -5.02 4.52 -20.68
CA LEU A 47 -3.89 3.73 -20.20
C LEU A 47 -3.97 3.62 -18.68
N PHE A 48 -4.10 2.40 -18.17
CA PHE A 48 -4.12 2.11 -16.74
C PHE A 48 -2.71 1.69 -16.31
N ILE A 49 -2.03 2.55 -15.57
CA ILE A 49 -0.63 2.34 -15.17
C ILE A 49 -0.59 1.77 -13.75
N THR A 50 0.13 0.65 -13.56
CA THR A 50 0.36 0.05 -12.23
C THR A 50 1.84 -0.13 -11.95
N GLY A 51 2.23 -0.06 -10.68
CA GLY A 51 3.61 -0.23 -10.21
C GLY A 51 3.98 -1.66 -9.82
N GLU A 52 3.31 -2.66 -10.41
CA GLU A 52 3.57 -4.08 -10.11
C GLU A 52 4.93 -4.51 -10.68
N ARG A 53 5.68 -5.31 -9.91
CA ARG A 53 7.01 -5.82 -10.28
C ARG A 53 7.01 -7.35 -10.29
N ALA A 54 7.77 -7.93 -11.20
CA ALA A 54 7.94 -9.37 -11.34
C ALA A 54 8.59 -10.00 -10.09
N GLU A 55 9.51 -9.28 -9.44
CA GLU A 55 10.21 -9.71 -8.23
C GLU A 55 9.29 -9.87 -7.00
N GLU A 56 8.10 -9.25 -7.01
CA GLU A 56 7.23 -9.24 -5.82
C GLU A 56 6.54 -10.59 -5.54
N SER A 57 6.32 -11.45 -6.54
CA SER A 57 5.84 -12.82 -6.32
C SER A 57 5.95 -13.70 -7.57
N ALA A 58 5.91 -15.03 -7.39
CA ALA A 58 5.92 -16.00 -8.50
C ALA A 58 4.70 -15.89 -9.44
N ASN A 59 3.59 -15.34 -8.96
CA ASN A 59 2.43 -15.04 -9.80
C ASN A 59 2.66 -13.77 -10.63
N ARG A 60 3.25 -12.74 -10.03
CA ARG A 60 3.56 -11.46 -10.70
C ARG A 60 4.67 -11.60 -11.74
N SER A 61 5.58 -12.55 -11.58
CA SER A 61 6.63 -12.83 -12.57
C SER A 61 6.10 -13.28 -13.93
N LYS A 62 4.81 -13.67 -14.01
CA LYS A 62 4.15 -14.10 -15.25
C LYS A 62 3.37 -12.97 -15.93
N TYR A 63 3.32 -11.78 -15.32
CA TYR A 63 2.55 -10.67 -15.87
C TYR A 63 3.16 -10.16 -17.17
N LEU A 64 2.29 -9.67 -18.05
CA LEU A 64 2.72 -8.97 -19.26
C LEU A 64 2.98 -7.50 -18.92
N ARG A 65 4.05 -6.94 -19.51
CA ARG A 65 4.36 -5.51 -19.38
C ARG A 65 3.22 -4.64 -19.93
N PHE A 66 2.58 -5.08 -21.01
CA PHE A 66 1.49 -4.39 -21.69
C PHE A 66 0.45 -5.39 -22.16
N GLU A 67 -0.81 -5.19 -21.76
CA GLU A 67 -1.94 -6.07 -22.11
C GLU A 67 -3.27 -5.30 -22.07
N PRO A 68 -4.34 -5.76 -22.73
CA PRO A 68 -5.68 -5.22 -22.52
C PRO A 68 -6.07 -5.33 -21.04
N HIS A 69 -6.56 -4.24 -20.45
CA HIS A 69 -7.04 -4.27 -19.08
C HIS A 69 -8.32 -5.12 -19.00
N ARG A 70 -8.59 -5.76 -17.85
CA ARG A 70 -9.80 -6.58 -17.62
C ARG A 70 -11.15 -5.85 -17.85
N SER A 71 -11.13 -4.53 -17.87
CA SER A 71 -12.30 -3.68 -18.13
C SER A 71 -12.36 -3.12 -19.56
N ASP A 72 -11.46 -3.58 -20.44
CA ASP A 72 -11.49 -3.26 -21.84
C ASP A 72 -12.79 -3.77 -22.47
N ARG A 73 -13.44 -2.90 -23.23
CA ARG A 73 -14.63 -3.22 -24.01
C ARG A 73 -14.63 -2.37 -25.28
N ARG A 74 -13.50 -2.38 -25.99
CA ARG A 74 -13.28 -1.57 -27.20
C ARG A 74 -14.23 -1.93 -28.34
N GLU A 75 -14.65 -3.19 -28.41
CA GLU A 75 -15.66 -3.69 -29.37
C GLU A 75 -17.11 -3.49 -28.89
N GLY A 76 -17.32 -2.86 -27.74
CA GLY A 76 -18.66 -2.62 -27.19
C GLY A 76 -19.27 -1.29 -27.63
N ARG A 77 -20.55 -1.09 -27.29
CA ARG A 77 -21.34 0.12 -27.60
C ARG A 77 -20.67 1.47 -27.29
N LEU A 78 -19.82 1.53 -26.26
CA LEU A 78 -19.16 2.75 -25.80
C LEU A 78 -17.66 2.78 -26.13
N ALA A 79 -17.21 1.85 -26.97
CA ALA A 79 -15.84 1.69 -27.47
C ALA A 79 -14.77 1.99 -26.42
N ARG A 80 -14.88 1.36 -25.24
CA ARG A 80 -14.02 1.66 -24.10
C ARG A 80 -12.70 0.91 -24.26
N HIS A 81 -11.72 1.58 -24.82
CA HIS A 81 -10.36 1.05 -24.97
C HIS A 81 -9.57 1.32 -23.70
N VAL A 82 -9.21 0.26 -22.98
CA VAL A 82 -8.37 0.32 -21.79
C VAL A 82 -7.22 -0.67 -21.91
N ASP A 83 -5.98 -0.17 -21.98
CA ASP A 83 -4.79 -1.00 -21.87
C ASP A 83 -4.18 -0.85 -20.48
N ALA A 84 -3.58 -1.93 -19.96
CA ALA A 84 -2.82 -1.95 -18.73
C ALA A 84 -1.32 -1.91 -19.06
N TRP A 85 -0.57 -1.07 -18.34
CA TRP A 85 0.88 -0.94 -18.51
C TRP A 85 1.62 -0.94 -17.18
N ARG A 86 2.69 -1.75 -17.10
CA ARG A 86 3.54 -1.95 -15.93
C ARG A 86 4.96 -1.49 -16.25
N PRO A 87 5.28 -0.19 -16.11
CA PRO A 87 6.54 0.38 -16.57
C PRO A 87 7.76 -0.21 -15.83
N VAL A 88 7.59 -0.57 -14.57
CA VAL A 88 8.62 -1.05 -13.66
C VAL A 88 8.59 -2.57 -13.46
N LEU A 89 7.94 -3.31 -14.37
CA LEU A 89 7.74 -4.76 -14.20
C LEU A 89 9.06 -5.51 -13.96
N ASP A 90 10.10 -5.16 -14.71
CA ASP A 90 11.40 -5.83 -14.67
C ASP A 90 12.40 -5.15 -13.71
N TRP A 91 11.94 -4.20 -12.88
CA TRP A 91 12.81 -3.48 -11.95
C TRP A 91 12.95 -4.25 -10.64
N SER A 92 14.18 -4.35 -10.15
CA SER A 92 14.46 -4.83 -8.80
C SER A 92 14.04 -3.80 -7.75
N GLU A 93 13.93 -4.24 -6.50
CA GLU A 93 13.70 -3.33 -5.37
C GLU A 93 14.83 -2.30 -5.26
N ALA A 94 16.06 -2.70 -5.55
CA ALA A 94 17.21 -1.80 -5.56
C ALA A 94 17.07 -0.70 -6.63
N ASP A 95 16.55 -1.02 -7.82
CA ASP A 95 16.31 -0.03 -8.87
C ASP A 95 15.26 1.00 -8.46
N ILE A 96 14.22 0.57 -7.74
CA ILE A 96 13.18 1.46 -7.20
C ILE A 96 13.79 2.43 -6.20
N TRP A 97 14.54 1.93 -5.21
CA TRP A 97 15.19 2.78 -4.21
C TRP A 97 16.22 3.73 -4.83
N ALA A 98 17.01 3.25 -5.80
CA ALA A 98 17.96 4.08 -6.53
C ALA A 98 17.27 5.18 -7.35
N CYS A 99 16.13 4.89 -7.97
CA CYS A 99 15.32 5.86 -8.69
C CYS A 99 14.73 6.91 -7.75
N MET A 100 14.16 6.49 -6.63
CA MET A 100 13.63 7.40 -5.61
C MET A 100 14.73 8.33 -5.08
N LYS A 101 15.90 7.79 -4.74
CA LYS A 101 17.07 8.57 -4.33
C LYS A 101 17.51 9.57 -5.39
N ARG A 102 17.64 9.13 -6.65
CA ARG A 102 18.07 9.97 -7.78
C ARG A 102 17.19 11.21 -7.92
N TRP A 103 15.88 11.05 -7.73
CA TRP A 103 14.91 12.14 -7.85
C TRP A 103 14.52 12.78 -6.50
N GLY A 104 15.15 12.34 -5.41
CA GLY A 104 14.87 12.83 -4.06
C GLY A 104 13.44 12.58 -3.57
N VAL A 105 12.74 11.59 -4.13
CA VAL A 105 11.34 11.28 -3.77
C VAL A 105 11.31 10.56 -2.44
N GLN A 106 10.71 11.18 -1.42
CA GLN A 106 10.57 10.56 -0.11
C GLN A 106 9.59 9.39 -0.14
N PRO A 107 9.90 8.26 0.51
CA PRO A 107 8.97 7.16 0.67
C PRO A 107 7.85 7.49 1.65
N HIS A 108 6.76 6.74 1.55
CA HIS A 108 5.66 6.84 2.49
C HIS A 108 6.14 6.59 3.94
N PRO A 109 5.65 7.31 4.96
CA PRO A 109 6.06 7.16 6.37
C PRO A 109 6.04 5.73 6.92
N ALA A 110 5.15 4.88 6.41
CA ALA A 110 5.13 3.45 6.72
C ALA A 110 6.50 2.77 6.48
N TYR A 111 7.20 3.09 5.40
CA TYR A 111 8.53 2.55 5.15
C TYR A 111 9.57 3.10 6.14
N ILE A 112 9.41 4.34 6.59
CA ILE A 112 10.27 4.96 7.60
C ILE A 112 10.11 4.26 8.96
N LEU A 113 8.89 3.82 9.30
CA LEU A 113 8.61 3.03 10.49
C LEU A 113 9.18 1.61 10.46
N GLY A 114 9.57 1.09 9.30
CA GLY A 114 10.09 -0.28 9.15
C GLY A 114 9.17 -1.24 8.38
N TYR A 115 7.99 -0.78 7.93
CA TYR A 115 7.13 -1.63 7.11
C TYR A 115 7.70 -1.79 5.70
N SER A 116 7.78 -3.01 5.21
CA SER A 116 8.20 -3.33 3.83
C SER A 116 7.15 -3.00 2.78
N ARG A 117 5.92 -2.69 3.20
CA ARG A 117 4.80 -2.42 2.32
C ARG A 117 3.82 -1.45 2.95
N CYS A 118 3.33 -0.49 2.15
CA CYS A 118 2.20 0.33 2.55
C CYS A 118 0.89 -0.33 2.12
N SER A 119 0.11 -0.84 3.08
CA SER A 119 -1.21 -1.42 2.80
C SER A 119 -2.22 -1.02 3.86
N CYS A 120 -3.28 -1.80 4.08
CA CYS A 120 -4.13 -1.55 5.24
C CYS A 120 -3.33 -1.74 6.52
N ALA A 121 -3.58 -0.94 7.57
CA ALA A 121 -2.94 -1.11 8.87
C ALA A 121 -3.12 -2.56 9.37
N TYR A 122 -4.36 -2.97 9.64
CA TYR A 122 -4.70 -4.34 10.04
C TYR A 122 -4.90 -5.27 8.84
N CYS A 123 -3.86 -5.45 8.02
CA CYS A 123 -3.94 -6.30 6.84
C CYS A 123 -3.91 -7.80 7.21
N ILE A 124 -4.81 -8.59 6.63
CA ILE A 124 -4.81 -10.06 6.78
C ILE A 124 -3.48 -10.74 6.36
N PHE A 125 -2.67 -10.07 5.52
CA PHE A 125 -1.36 -10.58 5.11
C PHE A 125 -0.22 -10.09 6.01
N GLY A 126 -0.46 -9.18 6.96
CA GLY A 126 0.58 -8.63 7.82
C GLY A 126 1.33 -9.71 8.61
N SER A 127 2.63 -9.55 8.79
CA SER A 127 3.43 -10.40 9.68
C SER A 127 3.15 -10.15 11.15
N ALA A 128 3.67 -11.04 11.99
CA ALA A 128 3.73 -10.86 13.44
C ALA A 128 4.37 -9.52 13.84
N ASN A 129 5.46 -9.10 13.18
CA ASN A 129 6.13 -7.82 13.46
C ASN A 129 5.25 -6.60 13.13
N ASN A 130 4.47 -6.67 12.04
CA ASN A 130 3.49 -5.62 11.73
C ASN A 130 2.46 -5.48 12.85
N PHE A 131 1.89 -6.58 13.32
CA PHE A 131 0.87 -6.56 14.37
C PHE A 131 1.44 -6.20 15.75
N ALA A 132 2.67 -6.64 16.06
CA ALA A 132 3.38 -6.21 17.27
C ALA A 132 3.61 -4.70 17.26
N THR A 133 4.05 -4.15 16.13
CA THR A 133 4.24 -2.69 15.97
C THR A 133 2.91 -1.95 16.10
N LEU A 134 1.85 -2.41 15.41
CA LEU A 134 0.52 -1.80 15.49
C LEU A 134 -0.05 -1.80 16.90
N ARG A 135 0.18 -2.86 17.68
CA ARG A 135 -0.25 -2.91 19.08
C ARG A 135 0.38 -1.81 19.92
N GLU A 136 1.61 -1.40 19.63
CA GLU A 136 2.28 -0.32 20.34
C GLU A 136 1.88 1.06 19.84
N ILE A 137 1.75 1.25 18.52
CA ILE A 137 1.52 2.58 17.92
C ILE A 137 0.04 2.94 17.79
N ASP A 138 -0.86 1.95 17.85
CA ASP A 138 -2.31 2.06 17.73
C ASP A 138 -3.02 1.02 18.62
N ALA A 139 -2.78 1.09 19.94
CA ALA A 139 -3.35 0.15 20.90
C ALA A 139 -4.89 0.09 20.83
N GLN A 140 -5.55 1.24 20.63
CA GLN A 140 -7.00 1.30 20.52
C GLN A 140 -7.51 0.52 19.29
N GLY A 141 -6.96 0.78 18.10
CA GLY A 141 -7.33 0.06 16.89
C GLY A 141 -7.03 -1.44 16.99
N PHE A 142 -5.94 -1.81 17.66
CA PHE A 142 -5.56 -3.20 17.85
C PHE A 142 -6.60 -3.94 18.67
N HIS A 143 -7.03 -3.36 19.80
CA HIS A 143 -8.05 -3.95 20.66
C HIS A 143 -9.43 -4.02 19.98
N GLN A 144 -9.79 -3.02 19.17
CA GLN A 144 -11.01 -3.08 18.37
C GLN A 144 -10.98 -4.25 17.37
N MET A 145 -9.84 -4.46 16.71
CA MET A 145 -9.69 -5.57 15.77
C MET A 145 -9.67 -6.94 16.46
N ALA A 146 -9.08 -7.05 17.64
CA ALA A 146 -9.12 -8.26 18.45
C ALA A 146 -10.55 -8.57 18.91
N ALA A 147 -11.31 -7.57 19.38
CA ALA A 147 -12.70 -7.75 19.79
C ALA A 147 -13.60 -8.25 18.66
N ILE A 148 -13.34 -7.84 17.41
CA ILE A 148 -14.05 -8.36 16.24
C ILE A 148 -13.81 -9.87 16.05
N GLU A 149 -12.63 -10.40 16.40
CA GLU A 149 -12.39 -11.86 16.35
C GLU A 149 -13.30 -12.61 17.34
N ASP A 150 -13.47 -12.05 18.55
CA ASP A 150 -14.34 -12.59 19.59
C ASP A 150 -15.82 -12.53 19.18
N GLU A 151 -16.26 -11.38 18.65
CA GLU A 151 -17.65 -11.18 18.17
C GLU A 151 -18.00 -12.14 17.03
N LEU A 152 -17.07 -12.40 16.12
CA LEU A 152 -17.28 -13.29 14.97
C LEU A 152 -17.06 -14.77 15.30
N GLY A 153 -16.43 -15.09 16.43
CA GLY A 153 -15.96 -16.44 16.74
C GLY A 153 -14.93 -16.98 15.75
N HIS A 154 -14.22 -16.08 15.05
CA HIS A 154 -13.29 -16.41 13.96
C HIS A 154 -12.06 -15.50 13.99
N THR A 155 -10.89 -16.11 13.84
CA THR A 155 -9.61 -15.39 13.81
C THR A 155 -9.26 -14.90 12.41
N MET A 156 -8.58 -13.76 12.33
CA MET A 156 -8.07 -13.19 11.08
C MET A 156 -6.96 -14.05 10.48
N LYS A 157 -6.13 -14.65 11.34
CA LYS A 157 -5.05 -15.57 10.97
C LYS A 157 -5.45 -16.99 11.29
N HIS A 158 -5.11 -17.91 10.39
CA HIS A 158 -5.45 -19.31 10.57
C HIS A 158 -4.75 -19.87 11.82
N GLY A 159 -5.54 -20.33 12.79
CA GLY A 159 -5.04 -21.02 13.98
C GLY A 159 -4.38 -20.13 15.05
N ALA A 160 -4.48 -18.79 14.93
CA ALA A 160 -3.96 -17.88 15.95
C ALA A 160 -4.80 -16.60 16.04
N SER A 161 -5.08 -16.13 17.26
CA SER A 161 -5.71 -14.83 17.49
C SER A 161 -4.74 -13.69 17.20
N LEU A 162 -5.27 -12.49 17.03
CA LEU A 162 -4.48 -11.29 16.79
C LEU A 162 -3.46 -11.03 17.91
N HIS A 163 -3.86 -11.30 19.16
CA HIS A 163 -2.97 -11.25 20.32
C HIS A 163 -1.80 -12.22 20.19
N GLN A 164 -2.07 -13.49 19.89
CA GLN A 164 -1.03 -14.52 19.72
C GLN A 164 -0.09 -14.19 18.56
N VAL A 165 -0.61 -13.64 17.47
CA VAL A 165 0.19 -13.22 16.31
C VAL A 165 1.10 -12.04 16.69
N ALA A 166 0.60 -11.07 17.45
CA ALA A 166 1.40 -9.93 17.91
C ALA A 166 2.46 -10.36 18.94
N ASP A 167 2.15 -11.31 19.83
CA ASP A 167 3.09 -11.84 20.82
C ASP A 167 4.27 -12.59 20.18
N ALA A 168 4.04 -13.22 19.02
CA ALA A 168 5.10 -13.86 18.23
C ALA A 168 6.00 -12.86 17.48
N GLY A 169 5.63 -11.57 17.45
CA GLY A 169 6.30 -10.53 16.69
C GLY A 169 7.20 -9.64 17.55
N LYS A 170 8.02 -8.84 16.88
CA LYS A 170 8.79 -7.76 17.49
C LYS A 170 8.44 -6.44 16.82
N PRO A 171 8.12 -5.39 17.60
CA PRO A 171 7.94 -4.05 17.06
C PRO A 171 9.18 -3.59 16.30
N TYR A 172 8.97 -2.81 15.24
CA TYR A 172 10.09 -2.25 14.50
C TYR A 172 10.84 -1.21 15.32
N ALA A 173 12.16 -1.39 15.47
CA ALA A 173 13.01 -0.43 16.19
C ALA A 173 12.99 0.99 15.58
N ALA A 174 12.66 1.09 14.28
CA ALA A 174 12.52 2.36 13.57
C ALA A 174 11.22 3.11 13.90
N ALA A 175 10.27 2.51 14.63
CA ALA A 175 9.03 3.12 15.07
C ALA A 175 9.24 4.00 16.33
N THR A 176 10.12 4.99 16.23
CA THR A 176 10.33 5.98 17.30
C THR A 176 9.08 6.87 17.47
N PRO A 177 8.82 7.45 18.66
CA PRO A 177 7.65 8.30 18.89
C PRO A 177 7.48 9.42 17.85
N GLU A 178 8.58 10.03 17.40
CA GLU A 178 8.59 11.08 16.37
C GLU A 178 8.12 10.55 15.01
N ARG A 179 8.65 9.39 14.58
CA ARG A 179 8.28 8.77 13.30
C ARG A 179 6.84 8.23 13.35
N VAL A 180 6.39 7.75 14.51
CA VAL A 180 5.02 7.31 14.74
C VAL A 180 4.06 8.49 14.65
N ALA A 181 4.37 9.62 15.28
CA ALA A 181 3.57 10.84 15.19
C ALA A 181 3.43 11.32 13.73
N LEU A 182 4.52 11.27 12.95
CA LEU A 182 4.48 11.59 11.52
C LEU A 182 3.60 10.62 10.72
N ALA A 183 3.73 9.32 10.97
CA ALA A 183 3.03 8.30 10.19
C ALA A 183 1.54 8.18 10.52
N MET A 184 1.16 8.39 11.78
CA MET A 184 -0.21 8.33 12.29
C MET A 184 -0.92 9.69 12.22
N GLY A 185 -0.18 10.77 11.89
CA GLY A 185 -0.72 12.10 11.74
C GLY A 185 -1.75 12.21 10.61
N THR A 186 -2.77 13.04 10.81
CA THR A 186 -3.77 13.36 9.77
C THR A 186 -3.26 14.40 8.76
N THR A 187 -2.11 15.02 9.06
CA THR A 187 -1.45 16.03 8.25
C THR A 187 0.02 15.65 8.05
N TYR A 188 0.50 15.79 6.82
CA TYR A 188 1.90 15.57 6.47
C TYR A 188 2.53 16.90 6.06
N ASP A 189 3.52 17.35 6.83
CA ASP A 189 4.16 18.67 6.72
C ASP A 189 5.62 18.61 6.22
N GLN A 190 6.12 17.39 5.97
CA GLN A 190 7.48 17.16 5.47
C GLN A 190 7.56 17.35 3.94
N PRO A 191 8.74 17.69 3.40
CA PRO A 191 8.93 17.79 1.96
C PRO A 191 8.81 16.41 1.27
N ILE A 192 8.02 16.34 0.20
CA ILE A 192 7.89 15.12 -0.63
C ILE A 192 9.14 14.90 -1.48
N ILE A 193 9.75 16.00 -1.94
CA ILE A 193 10.98 15.99 -2.72
C ILE A 193 12.06 16.65 -1.88
N VAL A 194 13.12 15.91 -1.60
CA VAL A 194 14.32 16.40 -0.91
C VAL A 194 15.49 16.42 -1.87
N SER A 195 16.60 17.04 -1.47
CA SER A 195 17.82 16.92 -2.25
C SER A 195 18.35 15.48 -2.19
N PRO A 196 18.90 14.89 -3.28
CA PRO A 196 19.39 13.50 -3.28
C PRO A 196 20.45 13.16 -2.21
N ASP A 197 21.18 14.15 -1.71
CA ASP A 197 22.14 14.06 -0.60
C ASP A 197 21.47 13.96 0.78
N GLN A 198 20.24 14.47 0.91
CA GLN A 198 19.42 14.39 2.13
C GLN A 198 18.50 13.16 2.13
N TRP A 199 18.48 12.40 1.04
CA TRP A 199 17.65 11.21 0.91
C TRP A 199 18.30 10.01 1.60
N GLU A 200 17.53 9.36 2.48
CA GLU A 200 17.95 8.18 3.22
C GLU A 200 17.11 6.96 2.84
N LEU A 201 17.76 5.79 2.81
CA LEU A 201 17.07 4.53 2.60
C LEU A 201 16.20 4.24 3.84
N PRO A 202 14.87 4.04 3.69
CA PRO A 202 14.00 3.84 4.84
C PRO A 202 14.23 2.48 5.50
N ALA A 203 13.93 2.36 6.79
CA ALA A 203 14.12 1.13 7.56
C ALA A 203 13.33 -0.08 7.04
N GLY A 204 12.23 0.17 6.32
CA GLY A 204 11.41 -0.86 5.69
C GLY A 204 11.94 -1.36 4.34
N ALA A 205 13.00 -0.75 3.79
CA ALA A 205 13.63 -1.23 2.57
C ALA A 205 14.19 -2.65 2.78
N TYR A 206 14.00 -3.52 1.80
CA TYR A 206 14.40 -4.93 1.83
C TYR A 206 13.80 -5.72 3.00
N GLY A 207 12.66 -5.27 3.54
CA GLY A 207 11.93 -5.97 4.58
C GLY A 207 11.16 -7.19 4.06
N VAL A 208 10.57 -7.97 4.97
CA VAL A 208 9.84 -9.20 4.64
C VAL A 208 8.63 -8.90 3.76
N ASN A 209 8.50 -9.59 2.62
CA ASN A 209 7.37 -9.41 1.71
C ASN A 209 6.10 -10.11 2.23
N ASP A 210 5.32 -9.37 3.01
CA ASP A 210 4.07 -9.85 3.65
C ASP A 210 2.85 -9.73 2.72
N GLY A 211 2.87 -10.43 1.57
CA GLY A 211 1.86 -10.29 0.52
C GLY A 211 1.10 -11.53 0.10
N PRO A 212 -0.03 -11.35 -0.63
CA PRO A 212 -0.59 -12.45 -1.39
C PRO A 212 0.48 -12.92 -2.37
N GLN A 213 0.84 -14.20 -2.27
CA GLN A 213 1.82 -14.87 -3.13
C GLN A 213 1.17 -15.23 -4.48
#